data_AF-A0A955YAB2-F1
#
_entry.id   AF-A0A955YAB2-F1
#
_cell.length_a   1.000
_cell.length_b   1.000
_cell.length_c   1.000
_cell.angle_alpha   90.00
_cell.angle_beta   90.00
_cell.angle_gamma   90.00
#
_symmetry.space_group_name_H-M   'P 1'
#
loop_
_entity.id
_entity.type
_entity.pdbx_description
1 polymer ?
#
loop_
_entity_poly.entity_id
_entity_poly.type
_entity_poly.pdbx_seq_one_letter_code
_entity_poly.pdbx_strand_id
1 'polypeptide(L)'
;GLHDDLEDWLVSRSIRVSHHSHKWFRPIYGDRNFPTREASLAMGFDALWDEDAPAATRYPVAEIPGAGMPGWRLPHVALIDTLGLSDKVVARTPVGPHRPRAMAHERRPPRGYVACFRPNVRWGPKAPRDTTLLVPRPEPLTADEIRDCEQRFLEQVVSGELTPRGRRAPGTERGARPPR
;
A
#
# COMPACT_ATOMS: atom_id res chain seq x y z
N GLY A 1 -15.39 20.13 -3.81
CA GLY A 1 -16.28 20.24 -4.99
C GLY A 1 -17.43 19.27 -4.86
N LEU A 2 -18.39 19.24 -5.78
CA LEU A 2 -19.63 18.45 -5.63
C LEU A 2 -19.40 16.98 -5.20
N HIS A 3 -18.36 16.33 -5.73
CA HIS A 3 -17.96 14.99 -5.30
C HIS A 3 -17.59 14.93 -3.80
N ASP A 4 -16.73 15.83 -3.33
CA ASP A 4 -16.31 15.88 -1.93
C ASP A 4 -17.48 16.26 -1.00
N ASP A 5 -18.36 17.16 -1.45
CA ASP A 5 -19.54 17.58 -0.68
C ASP A 5 -20.53 16.41 -0.52
N LEU A 6 -20.73 15.63 -1.59
CA LEU A 6 -21.55 14.42 -1.56
C LEU A 6 -20.92 13.31 -0.72
N GLU A 7 -19.60 13.14 -0.80
CA GLU A 7 -18.89 12.15 0.01
C GLU A 7 -18.91 12.51 1.49
N ASP A 8 -18.66 13.76 1.86
CA ASP A 8 -18.80 14.24 3.25
C ASP A 8 -20.25 14.07 3.75
N TRP A 9 -21.24 14.38 2.90
CA TRP A 9 -22.66 14.19 3.22
C TRP A 9 -23.04 12.71 3.42
N LEU A 10 -22.52 11.82 2.57
CA LEU A 10 -22.72 10.37 2.64
C LEU A 10 -22.01 9.76 3.84
N VAL A 11 -20.75 10.13 4.08
CA VAL A 11 -19.95 9.68 5.24
C VAL A 11 -20.62 10.07 6.54
N SER A 12 -21.18 11.30 6.62
CA SER A 12 -21.88 11.75 7.83
C SER A 12 -23.22 11.05 8.06
N ARG A 13 -23.82 10.43 7.03
CA ARG A 13 -25.17 9.84 7.05
C ARG A 13 -25.22 8.33 6.76
N SER A 14 -24.08 7.69 6.56
CA SER A 14 -23.99 6.24 6.41
C SER A 14 -24.36 5.56 7.74
N ILE A 15 -25.53 4.89 7.75
CA ILE A 15 -26.02 4.07 8.86
C ILE A 15 -25.79 2.59 8.49
N ARG A 16 -25.18 1.83 9.40
CA ARG A 16 -24.80 0.39 9.29
C ARG A 16 -23.58 0.00 8.44
N VAL A 17 -22.82 0.94 7.90
CA VAL A 17 -21.37 0.72 7.65
C VAL A 17 -20.68 1.21 8.90
N SER A 18 -20.12 0.32 9.74
CA SER A 18 -19.71 0.56 11.15
C SER A 18 -19.42 2.03 11.50
N HIS A 19 -20.47 2.73 11.92
CA HIS A 19 -20.50 4.16 12.19
C HIS A 19 -19.54 4.59 13.32
N HIS A 20 -19.09 3.61 14.13
CA HIS A 20 -18.09 3.81 15.18
C HIS A 20 -16.64 3.73 14.69
N SER A 21 -16.32 2.94 13.66
CA SER A 21 -14.94 2.77 13.19
C SER A 21 -14.45 4.00 12.42
N HIS A 22 -15.32 4.64 11.62
CA HIS A 22 -14.95 5.80 10.80
C HIS A 22 -14.96 7.15 11.53
N LYS A 23 -15.81 7.34 12.55
CA LYS A 23 -15.81 8.57 13.37
C LYS A 23 -14.51 8.78 14.12
N TRP A 24 -13.84 7.70 14.54
CA TRP A 24 -12.50 7.76 15.11
C TRP A 24 -11.41 7.76 14.04
N PHE A 25 -11.62 7.07 12.91
CA PHE A 25 -10.60 6.99 11.86
C PHE A 25 -10.30 8.35 11.24
N ARG A 26 -11.28 9.23 11.03
CA ARG A 26 -11.01 10.58 10.48
C ARG A 26 -10.09 11.42 11.39
N PRO A 27 -10.41 11.67 12.67
CA PRO A 27 -9.55 12.47 13.54
C PRO A 27 -8.26 11.75 13.99
N ILE A 28 -8.29 10.43 14.24
CA ILE A 28 -7.12 9.69 14.75
C ILE A 28 -6.19 9.24 13.63
N TYR A 29 -6.74 8.74 12.53
CA TYR A 29 -5.96 8.18 11.43
C TYR A 29 -5.78 9.17 10.28
N GLY A 30 -6.86 9.82 9.83
CA GLY A 30 -6.83 10.83 8.78
C GLY A 30 -6.05 12.06 9.20
N ASP A 31 -6.67 12.93 10.00
CA ASP A 31 -6.18 14.27 10.33
C ASP A 31 -4.81 14.26 11.02
N ARG A 32 -4.48 13.18 11.75
CA ARG A 32 -3.18 13.05 12.42
C ARG A 32 -2.07 12.55 11.50
N ASN A 33 -2.36 11.69 10.53
CA ASN A 33 -1.32 10.97 9.78
C ASN A 33 -1.28 11.31 8.30
N PHE A 34 -2.29 11.98 7.75
CA PHE A 34 -2.35 12.34 6.35
C PHE A 34 -2.73 13.82 6.20
N PRO A 35 -2.16 14.54 5.22
CA PRO A 35 -2.69 15.85 4.81
C PRO A 35 -4.17 15.77 4.46
N THR A 36 -4.87 16.90 4.46
CA THR A 36 -6.21 16.96 3.87
C THR A 36 -6.13 16.61 2.38
N ARG A 37 -7.24 16.13 1.80
CA ARG A 37 -7.31 15.85 0.35
C ARG A 37 -6.95 17.09 -0.49
N GLU A 38 -7.48 18.25 -0.11
CA GLU A 38 -7.14 19.53 -0.74
C GLU A 38 -5.64 19.83 -0.68
N ALA A 39 -5.01 19.66 0.49
CA ALA A 39 -3.57 19.83 0.63
C ALA A 39 -2.79 18.84 -0.25
N SER A 40 -3.21 17.57 -0.33
CA SER A 40 -2.57 16.58 -1.21
C SER A 40 -2.72 16.91 -2.70
N LEU A 41 -3.86 17.46 -3.12
CA LEU A 41 -4.05 17.92 -4.50
C LEU A 41 -3.09 19.07 -4.82
N ALA A 42 -2.89 19.99 -3.87
CA ALA A 42 -1.95 21.09 -4.01
C ALA A 42 -0.46 20.66 -4.00
N MET A 43 -0.14 19.40 -3.65
CA MET A 43 1.24 18.88 -3.68
C MET A 43 1.75 18.55 -5.09
N GLY A 44 0.89 18.54 -6.11
CA GLY A 44 1.30 18.33 -7.50
C GLY A 44 1.77 16.92 -7.82
N PHE A 45 1.27 15.90 -7.10
CA PHE A 45 1.62 14.51 -7.36
C PHE A 45 1.10 13.99 -8.70
N ASP A 46 0.07 14.61 -9.26
CA ASP A 46 -0.46 14.32 -10.59
C ASP A 46 0.60 14.52 -11.68
N ALA A 47 1.35 15.63 -11.64
CA ALA A 47 2.41 15.94 -12.58
C ALA A 47 3.59 14.93 -12.51
N LEU A 48 3.70 14.16 -11.41
CA LEU A 48 4.75 13.13 -11.27
C LEU A 48 4.46 11.84 -12.06
N TRP A 49 3.34 11.77 -12.76
CA TRP A 49 3.02 10.67 -13.65
C TRP A 49 3.44 10.95 -15.10
N ASP A 50 3.83 12.19 -15.41
CA ASP A 50 4.25 12.59 -16.74
C ASP A 50 5.65 12.08 -17.11
N GLU A 51 5.86 11.87 -18.41
CA GLU A 51 7.15 11.44 -18.98
C GLU A 51 8.26 12.49 -18.85
N ASP A 52 7.93 13.73 -18.51
CA ASP A 52 8.89 14.81 -18.25
C ASP A 52 9.18 15.00 -16.75
N ALA A 53 8.44 14.32 -15.87
CA ALA A 53 8.67 14.39 -14.43
C ALA A 53 10.08 13.88 -14.09
N PRO A 54 10.78 14.47 -13.09
CA PRO A 54 12.09 13.99 -12.70
C PRO A 54 12.07 12.49 -12.36
N ALA A 55 12.95 11.71 -13.00
CA ALA A 55 12.94 10.25 -12.92
C ALA A 55 13.06 9.75 -11.46
N ALA A 56 13.75 10.49 -10.59
CA ALA A 56 13.89 10.17 -9.16
C ALA A 56 12.57 10.26 -8.37
N THR A 57 11.60 11.04 -8.83
CA THR A 57 10.32 11.26 -8.13
C THR A 57 9.10 10.74 -8.89
N ARG A 58 9.25 10.37 -10.17
CA ARG A 58 8.19 9.82 -11.01
C ARG A 58 7.51 8.59 -10.38
N TYR A 59 6.22 8.41 -10.63
CA TYR A 59 5.40 7.34 -10.04
C TYR A 59 5.46 7.38 -8.51
N PRO A 60 4.77 8.33 -7.87
CA PRO A 60 4.71 8.40 -6.42
C PRO A 60 4.06 7.12 -5.86
N VAL A 61 4.78 6.39 -5.02
CA VAL A 61 4.33 5.11 -4.44
C VAL A 61 4.43 5.15 -2.93
N ALA A 62 3.44 4.60 -2.25
CA ALA A 62 3.46 4.42 -0.82
C ALA A 62 2.95 3.05 -0.35
N GLU A 63 3.42 2.63 0.82
CA GLU A 63 2.96 1.41 1.49
C GLU A 63 1.91 1.76 2.56
N ILE A 64 0.79 1.04 2.59
CA ILE A 64 -0.26 1.32 3.57
C ILE A 64 -1.02 0.07 4.05
N PRO A 65 -1.43 0.02 5.34
CA PRO A 65 -2.37 -0.99 5.80
C PRO A 65 -3.82 -0.58 5.48
N GLY A 66 -4.30 -0.96 4.29
CA GLY A 66 -5.65 -0.64 3.79
C GLY A 66 -5.72 0.66 3.00
N ALA A 67 -6.25 0.59 1.78
CA ALA A 67 -6.28 1.74 0.88
C ALA A 67 -7.38 2.78 1.17
N GLY A 68 -8.51 2.41 1.80
CA GLY A 68 -9.75 3.20 1.92
C GLY A 68 -9.62 4.73 2.00
N MET A 69 -9.66 5.31 3.21
CA MET A 69 -9.50 6.76 3.40
C MET A 69 -8.18 7.32 2.83
N PRO A 70 -7.03 6.62 2.92
CA PRO A 70 -5.80 7.13 2.35
C PRO A 70 -5.82 7.34 0.84
N GLY A 71 -6.48 6.47 0.08
CA GLY A 71 -6.66 6.62 -1.37
C GLY A 71 -7.54 7.81 -1.71
N TRP A 72 -8.52 8.11 -0.85
CA TRP A 72 -9.27 9.36 -0.94
C TRP A 72 -8.41 10.59 -0.63
N ARG A 73 -7.52 10.53 0.38
CA ARG A 73 -6.66 11.67 0.73
C ARG A 73 -5.49 11.88 -0.21
N LEU A 74 -4.99 10.84 -0.86
CA LEU A 74 -3.80 10.86 -1.71
C LEU A 74 -4.14 10.36 -3.13
N PRO A 75 -5.02 11.06 -3.86
CA PRO A 75 -5.59 10.54 -5.12
C PRO A 75 -4.56 10.28 -6.23
N HIS A 76 -3.39 10.93 -6.16
CA HIS A 76 -2.34 10.82 -7.17
C HIS A 76 -1.12 10.02 -6.68
N VAL A 77 -1.26 9.26 -5.60
CA VAL A 77 -0.21 8.37 -5.08
C VAL A 77 -0.67 6.92 -5.27
N ALA A 78 0.18 6.09 -5.87
CA ALA A 78 -0.07 4.65 -5.93
C ALA A 78 0.11 4.03 -4.54
N LEU A 79 -0.96 3.44 -4.01
CA LEU A 79 -0.96 2.84 -2.67
C LEU A 79 -0.85 1.32 -2.76
N ILE A 80 0.19 0.77 -2.13
CA ILE A 80 0.34 -0.67 -1.95
C ILE A 80 -0.39 -1.07 -0.67
N ASP A 81 -1.55 -1.70 -0.83
CA ASP A 81 -2.37 -2.18 0.28
C ASP A 81 -1.81 -3.50 0.86
N THR A 82 -1.06 -3.36 1.95
CA THR A 82 -0.37 -4.45 2.64
C THR A 82 -1.29 -5.43 3.36
N LEU A 83 -2.59 -5.13 3.46
CA LEU A 83 -3.58 -6.04 4.02
C LEU A 83 -4.35 -6.79 2.94
N GLY A 84 -4.19 -6.40 1.67
CA GLY A 84 -4.79 -7.10 0.53
C GLY A 84 -6.30 -6.94 0.45
N LEU A 85 -6.83 -5.78 0.87
CA LEU A 85 -8.23 -5.41 0.64
C LEU A 85 -8.44 -4.96 -0.81
N SER A 86 -7.42 -4.33 -1.41
CA SER A 86 -7.45 -3.77 -2.76
C SER A 86 -6.28 -4.21 -3.65
N ASP A 87 -5.11 -4.55 -3.08
CA ASP A 87 -3.95 -4.98 -3.84
C ASP A 87 -4.12 -6.43 -4.36
N LYS A 88 -4.02 -6.60 -5.68
CA LYS A 88 -4.30 -7.86 -6.38
C LYS A 88 -3.38 -9.02 -5.94
N VAL A 89 -2.10 -8.74 -5.71
CA VAL A 89 -1.11 -9.74 -5.30
C VAL A 89 -1.31 -10.08 -3.84
N VAL A 90 -1.37 -9.07 -2.96
CA VAL A 90 -1.54 -9.27 -1.51
C VAL A 90 -2.85 -10.00 -1.22
N ALA A 91 -3.94 -9.67 -1.90
CA ALA A 91 -5.25 -10.31 -1.76
C ALA A 91 -5.25 -11.80 -2.09
N ARG A 92 -4.23 -12.31 -2.79
CA ARG A 92 -4.11 -13.73 -3.17
C ARG A 92 -3.08 -14.48 -2.32
N THR A 93 -2.31 -13.80 -1.49
CA THR A 93 -1.30 -14.45 -0.63
C THR A 93 -1.93 -15.36 0.41
N PRO A 94 -1.42 -16.58 0.64
CA PRO A 94 -2.04 -17.50 1.60
C PRO A 94 -2.16 -16.88 2.99
N VAL A 95 -3.29 -17.15 3.65
CA VAL A 95 -3.48 -16.76 5.05
C VAL A 95 -2.88 -17.84 5.95
N GLY A 96 -2.03 -17.45 6.90
CA GLY A 96 -1.44 -18.39 7.85
C GLY A 96 -2.49 -19.04 8.77
N PRO A 97 -2.33 -20.33 9.15
CA PRO A 97 -3.35 -21.09 9.89
C PRO A 97 -3.65 -20.57 11.31
N HIS A 98 -2.78 -19.73 11.86
CA HIS A 98 -2.90 -19.18 13.22
C HIS A 98 -3.23 -17.68 13.24
N ARG A 99 -3.73 -17.13 12.13
CA ARG A 99 -4.10 -15.70 12.07
C ARG A 99 -5.56 -15.51 12.50
N PRO A 100 -5.84 -14.56 13.40
CA PRO A 100 -7.22 -14.20 13.74
C PRO A 100 -7.98 -13.81 12.48
N ARG A 101 -9.18 -14.37 12.27
CA ARG A 101 -10.04 -14.00 11.15
C ARG A 101 -10.58 -12.59 11.36
N ALA A 102 -9.87 -11.58 10.87
CA ALA A 102 -10.10 -10.16 11.10
C ALA A 102 -10.62 -9.48 9.83
N MET A 103 -11.68 -10.02 9.22
CA MET A 103 -12.38 -9.41 8.07
C MET A 103 -11.43 -8.93 6.97
N ALA A 104 -10.59 -9.84 6.47
CA ALA A 104 -9.60 -9.60 5.40
C ALA A 104 -8.30 -8.86 5.78
N HIS A 105 -8.06 -8.52 7.06
CA HIS A 105 -6.78 -7.93 7.51
C HIS A 105 -5.67 -8.96 7.84
N GLU A 106 -5.71 -10.15 7.25
CA GLU A 106 -4.84 -11.28 7.62
C GLU A 106 -3.71 -11.56 6.63
N ARG A 107 -3.86 -11.05 5.41
CA ARG A 107 -2.91 -11.24 4.34
C ARG A 107 -1.73 -10.30 4.53
N ARG A 108 -0.62 -10.63 3.88
CA ARG A 108 0.62 -9.85 3.93
C ARG A 108 1.28 -9.89 2.58
N PRO A 109 1.96 -8.80 2.17
CA PRO A 109 2.72 -8.81 0.94
C PRO A 109 3.76 -9.93 0.94
N PRO A 110 4.00 -10.58 -0.21
CA PRO A 110 5.12 -11.48 -0.38
C PRO A 110 6.43 -10.80 0.01
N ARG A 111 7.43 -11.58 0.42
CA ARG A 111 8.76 -11.03 0.73
C ARG A 111 9.33 -10.36 -0.52
N GLY A 112 9.69 -9.08 -0.40
CA GLY A 112 10.26 -8.30 -1.50
C GLY A 112 9.24 -7.58 -2.38
N TYR A 113 7.94 -7.89 -2.26
CA TYR A 113 6.89 -7.27 -3.09
C TYR A 113 6.85 -5.75 -2.92
N VAL A 114 6.69 -5.25 -1.69
CA VAL A 114 6.68 -3.80 -1.43
C VAL A 114 7.99 -3.14 -1.85
N ALA A 115 9.12 -3.74 -1.51
CA ALA A 115 10.44 -3.18 -1.79
C ALA A 115 10.71 -3.01 -3.29
N CYS A 116 10.14 -3.88 -4.12
CA CYS A 116 10.28 -3.88 -5.55
C CYS A 116 9.68 -2.63 -6.22
N PHE A 117 8.65 -2.01 -5.63
CA PHE A 117 8.10 -0.73 -6.09
C PHE A 117 8.82 0.51 -5.52
N ARG A 118 9.88 0.32 -4.73
CA ARG A 118 10.69 1.40 -4.11
C ARG A 118 9.81 2.56 -3.57
N PRO A 119 8.94 2.35 -2.57
CA PRO A 119 8.04 3.39 -2.09
C PRO A 119 8.80 4.66 -1.68
N ASN A 120 8.34 5.79 -2.17
CA ASN A 120 9.03 7.07 -2.08
C ASN A 120 8.15 8.19 -1.49
N VAL A 121 6.89 7.88 -1.19
CA VAL A 121 5.98 8.75 -0.45
C VAL A 121 5.88 8.24 0.98
N ARG A 122 6.09 9.14 1.95
CA ARG A 122 6.04 8.85 3.39
C ARG A 122 5.11 9.82 4.09
N TRP A 123 4.48 9.37 5.17
CA TRP A 123 3.67 10.21 6.06
C TRP A 123 3.78 9.67 7.49
N GLY A 124 3.24 10.41 8.45
CA GLY A 124 3.08 9.95 9.83
C GLY A 124 3.44 11.01 10.87
N PRO A 125 3.32 10.66 12.16
CA PRO A 125 3.29 11.62 13.26
C PRO A 125 4.62 12.33 13.53
N LYS A 126 5.71 11.90 12.88
CA LYS A 126 7.05 12.50 12.96
C LYS A 126 7.39 13.39 11.77
N ALA A 127 6.60 13.33 10.69
CA ALA A 127 6.62 14.39 9.69
C ALA A 127 5.88 15.59 10.32
N PRO A 128 6.29 16.84 10.05
CA PRO A 128 5.44 17.99 10.35
C PRO A 128 3.98 17.68 9.97
N ARG A 129 3.01 18.05 10.82
CA ARG A 129 1.59 17.94 10.44
C ARG A 129 1.44 18.58 9.05
N ASP A 130 0.73 17.90 8.15
CA ASP A 130 0.57 18.26 6.73
C ASP A 130 1.74 17.97 5.78
N THR A 131 2.81 17.29 6.21
CA THR A 131 3.87 16.87 5.28
C THR A 131 3.77 15.39 4.93
N THR A 132 3.12 15.12 3.80
CA THR A 132 3.51 13.98 2.98
C THR A 132 4.89 14.28 2.40
N LEU A 133 5.86 13.44 2.71
CA LEU A 133 7.24 13.59 2.23
C LEU A 133 7.42 12.74 0.98
N LEU A 134 7.61 13.41 -0.15
CA LEU A 134 8.15 12.82 -1.36
C LEU A 134 9.67 12.79 -1.25
N VAL A 135 10.24 11.58 -1.26
CA VAL A 135 11.67 11.36 -1.16
C VAL A 135 12.19 10.95 -2.53
N PRO A 136 13.13 11.68 -3.16
CA PRO A 136 13.74 11.23 -4.41
C PRO A 136 14.39 9.85 -4.25
N ARG A 137 14.16 8.96 -5.22
CA ARG A 137 14.80 7.65 -5.26
C ARG A 137 16.24 7.79 -5.77
N PRO A 138 17.19 6.99 -5.22
CA PRO A 138 18.54 6.90 -5.79
C PRO A 138 18.52 6.24 -7.18
N GLU A 139 17.60 5.29 -7.39
CA GLU A 139 17.36 4.63 -8.67
C GLU A 139 15.92 4.92 -9.12
N PRO A 140 15.72 5.49 -10.31
CA PRO A 140 14.39 5.72 -10.86
C PRO A 140 13.55 4.45 -10.92
N LEU A 141 12.25 4.62 -10.77
CA LEU A 141 11.27 3.57 -11.04
C LEU A 141 10.64 3.85 -12.42
N THR A 142 10.57 2.82 -13.24
CA THR A 142 9.96 2.88 -14.59
C THR A 142 8.61 2.17 -14.60
N ALA A 143 7.77 2.49 -15.59
CA ALA A 143 6.49 1.80 -15.78
C ALA A 143 6.68 0.30 -16.06
N ASP A 144 7.71 -0.08 -16.81
CA ASP A 144 8.00 -1.49 -17.10
C ASP A 144 8.42 -2.25 -15.84
N GLU A 145 9.28 -1.68 -15.00
CA GLU A 145 9.64 -2.29 -13.71
C GLU A 145 8.42 -2.46 -12.80
N ILE A 146 7.47 -1.52 -12.80
CA ILE A 146 6.21 -1.65 -12.04
C ILE A 146 5.41 -2.86 -12.53
N ARG A 147 5.23 -2.99 -13.85
CA ARG A 147 4.49 -4.11 -14.46
C ARG A 147 5.19 -5.44 -14.22
N ASP A 148 6.49 -5.50 -14.44
CA ASP A 148 7.32 -6.70 -14.21
C ASP A 148 7.27 -7.12 -12.74
N CYS A 149 7.31 -6.15 -11.83
CA CYS A 149 7.17 -6.40 -10.42
C CYS A 149 5.84 -7.06 -10.07
N GLU A 150 4.72 -6.44 -10.46
CA GLU A 150 3.38 -6.97 -10.19
C GLU A 150 3.21 -8.36 -10.82
N GLN A 151 3.57 -8.52 -12.09
CA GLN A 151 3.41 -9.75 -12.84
C GLN A 151 4.21 -10.90 -12.21
N ARG A 152 5.50 -10.69 -11.92
CA ARG A 152 6.35 -11.70 -11.29
C ARG A 152 5.78 -12.21 -9.96
N PHE A 153 5.32 -11.32 -9.10
CA PHE A 153 4.76 -11.73 -7.81
C PHE A 153 3.37 -12.35 -7.95
N LEU A 154 2.56 -11.90 -8.92
CA LEU A 154 1.29 -12.52 -9.22
C LEU A 154 1.46 -13.97 -9.67
N GLU A 155 2.41 -14.23 -10.57
CA GLU A 155 2.76 -15.59 -11.02
C GLU A 155 3.17 -16.48 -9.86
N GLN A 156 4.06 -16.02 -8.98
CA GLN A 156 4.49 -16.78 -7.80
C GLN A 156 3.36 -17.08 -6.82
N VAL A 157 2.37 -16.19 -6.69
CA VAL A 157 1.19 -16.45 -5.86
C VAL A 157 0.27 -17.47 -6.52
N VAL A 158 0.07 -17.37 -7.84
CA VAL A 158 -0.79 -18.28 -8.62
C VAL A 158 -0.20 -19.68 -8.70
N SER A 159 1.12 -19.81 -8.86
CA SER A 159 1.84 -21.09 -8.90
C SER A 159 1.95 -21.75 -7.52
N GLY A 160 1.65 -21.02 -6.44
CA GLY A 160 1.77 -21.51 -5.06
C GLY A 160 3.20 -21.52 -4.53
N GLU A 161 4.16 -20.91 -5.23
CA GLU A 161 5.55 -20.79 -4.79
C GLU A 161 5.70 -19.90 -3.55
N LEU A 162 4.75 -18.99 -3.33
CA LEU A 162 4.71 -18.13 -2.15
C LEU A 162 3.94 -18.79 -1.00
N THR A 163 4.68 -19.40 -0.08
CA THR A 163 4.13 -19.92 1.19
C THR A 163 3.96 -18.79 2.22
N PRO A 164 2.94 -18.85 3.09
CA PRO A 164 2.80 -17.91 4.20
C PRO A 164 4.02 -18.09 5.11
N ARG A 165 4.77 -17.00 5.38
CA ARG A 165 6.05 -16.97 6.11
C ARG A 165 6.22 -18.14 7.10
N GLY A 166 7.16 -19.04 6.79
CA GLY A 166 7.73 -19.95 7.79
C GLY A 166 8.31 -21.26 7.27
N ARG A 167 7.89 -21.77 6.09
CA ARG A 167 8.46 -23.00 5.55
C ARG A 167 8.80 -22.82 4.08
N ARG A 168 10.09 -23.00 3.75
CA ARG A 168 10.52 -23.44 2.41
C ARG A 168 9.58 -24.57 1.99
N ALA A 169 9.14 -24.55 0.73
CA ALA A 169 8.44 -25.69 0.15
C ALA A 169 9.23 -26.97 0.49
N PRO A 170 8.58 -28.04 0.95
CA PRO A 170 9.26 -29.32 1.14
C PRO A 170 9.80 -29.77 -0.22
N GLY A 171 11.13 -29.75 -0.40
CA GLY A 171 11.77 -30.10 -1.67
C GLY A 171 13.11 -29.41 -1.97
N THR A 172 13.53 -28.39 -1.22
CA THR A 172 14.90 -27.85 -1.36
C THR A 172 15.82 -28.45 -0.30
N GLU A 173 16.58 -29.45 -0.72
CA GLU A 173 17.55 -30.21 0.07
C GLU A 173 18.44 -29.32 0.95
N ARG A 174 18.61 -29.72 2.22
CA ARG A 174 19.66 -29.18 3.06
C ARG A 174 20.95 -29.87 2.64
N GLY A 175 21.87 -29.11 2.02
CA GLY A 175 23.26 -29.53 1.87
C GLY A 175 23.79 -30.02 3.22
N ALA A 176 24.32 -31.24 3.22
CA ALA A 176 24.84 -31.91 4.40
C ALA A 176 25.89 -31.03 5.09
N ARG A 177 25.78 -30.93 6.42
CA ARG A 177 26.79 -30.30 7.26
C ARG A 177 27.98 -31.27 7.32
N PRO A 178 29.22 -30.85 7.04
CA PRO A 178 30.36 -31.76 7.10
C PRO A 178 30.58 -32.24 8.56
N PRO A 179 30.99 -33.50 8.75
CA PRO A 179 31.29 -34.04 10.06
C PRO A 179 32.45 -33.27 10.71
N ARG A 180 32.39 -33.15 12.03
CA ARG A 180 33.47 -32.59 12.87
C ARG A 180 34.58 -33.60 13.06
#